data_AF-T0SXU7-F1
#
_entry.id   AF-T0SXU7-F1
#
_cell.length_a   1.000
_cell.length_b   1.000
_cell.length_c   1.000
_cell.angle_alpha   90.00
_cell.angle_beta   90.00
_cell.angle_gamma   90.00
#
_symmetry.space_group_name_H-M   'P 1'
#
loop_
_entity.id
_entity.type
_entity.pdbx_description
1 polymer ?
#
loop_
_entity_poly.entity_id
_entity_poly.type
_entity_poly.pdbx_seq_one_letter_code
_entity_poly.pdbx_strand_id
1 'polypeptide(L)'
;MKKILIALSFVAFVGCGKDASLIKVDSNKFNKLIRQNLEVDYTAINEEIKSGTVLVYPQVGDVGNYTYTFDPEIYETVIGSVKGAKERVPSTIAKSMMAEDKVVTIVKVIQLVGIARDNAQVKISDNDKLIASIQEQISPLLDAYTCYKIKSGANENKCSKVRIKDGEDKTERRAEMFRVCNDLSKVVDSYIDMTEEEALQLSQDASKCQSIEKNRIESLRLDNEHQKTIRDYGKALFLNMMGSLEESNGKLYRFVFSGSEDSYDDVSKITFSEDGTKVENLSLFIDFNLGKSFQTYSLEEGNLKILQYVDDALTNTKLLEIEIDTGKFLVRSKLYMSDSNVFGVRLVGEADFIYPDNKVWQGVIRMDLEQNSK
;
A
#
# COMPACT_ATOMS: atom_id res chain seq x y z
N MET A 1 71.85 1.62 -24.27
CA MET A 1 70.40 1.33 -24.15
C MET A 1 69.77 2.37 -23.22
N LYS A 2 68.77 3.10 -23.76
CA LYS A 2 67.68 3.90 -23.12
C LYS A 2 67.98 4.65 -21.79
N LYS A 3 68.29 5.97 -21.88
CA LYS A 3 67.47 7.18 -21.52
C LYS A 3 67.23 7.37 -20.00
N ILE A 4 67.90 8.31 -19.31
CA ILE A 4 67.58 9.77 -19.14
C ILE A 4 66.21 9.93 -18.46
N LEU A 5 66.02 10.24 -17.16
CA LEU A 5 66.44 11.35 -16.26
C LEU A 5 65.77 12.70 -16.61
N ILE A 6 65.28 13.42 -15.57
CA ILE A 6 64.89 14.86 -15.53
C ILE A 6 63.46 15.14 -16.07
N ALA A 7 62.55 15.94 -15.47
CA ALA A 7 62.45 16.70 -14.23
C ALA A 7 60.99 17.18 -14.05
N LEU A 8 60.74 17.79 -12.88
CA LEU A 8 59.64 18.70 -12.55
C LEU A 8 59.10 19.53 -13.74
N SER A 9 57.78 19.70 -13.83
CA SER A 9 57.11 20.98 -13.55
C SER A 9 55.63 20.99 -13.93
N PHE A 10 54.86 21.72 -13.12
CA PHE A 10 53.67 22.51 -13.43
C PHE A 10 52.47 21.91 -14.19
N VAL A 11 51.36 21.83 -13.43
CA VAL A 11 50.00 22.30 -13.75
C VAL A 11 49.58 22.23 -15.22
N ALA A 12 48.71 21.27 -15.51
CA ALA A 12 47.63 21.44 -16.47
C ALA A 12 46.35 20.83 -15.88
N PHE A 13 45.43 21.70 -15.45
CA PHE A 13 44.00 21.44 -15.55
C PHE A 13 43.70 21.15 -17.03
N VAL A 14 43.02 20.05 -17.35
CA VAL A 14 41.90 19.86 -18.30
C VAL A 14 41.71 18.34 -18.47
N GLY A 15 40.51 17.84 -18.18
CA GLY A 15 40.13 16.46 -18.47
C GLY A 15 38.93 15.98 -17.64
N CYS A 16 37.74 16.44 -18.01
CA CYS A 16 36.44 16.16 -17.43
C CYS A 16 36.11 14.67 -17.24
N GLY A 17 35.19 14.41 -16.30
CA GLY A 17 34.38 13.20 -16.29
C GLY A 17 34.96 12.04 -15.49
N LYS A 18 35.19 12.22 -14.18
CA LYS A 18 35.02 11.06 -13.29
C LYS A 18 33.52 10.78 -13.27
N ASP A 19 33.12 9.80 -14.07
CA ASP A 19 31.85 9.11 -13.97
C ASP A 19 31.47 9.06 -12.49
N ALA A 20 30.33 9.65 -12.15
CA ALA A 20 29.66 9.34 -10.90
C ALA A 20 29.56 7.82 -10.90
N SER A 21 30.37 7.18 -10.04
CA SER A 21 30.48 5.75 -9.97
C SER A 21 29.10 5.21 -9.62
N LEU A 22 28.34 4.89 -10.68
CA LEU A 22 27.06 4.22 -10.64
C LEU A 22 27.32 2.95 -9.85
N ILE A 23 26.94 2.96 -8.56
CA ILE A 23 26.86 1.73 -7.81
C ILE A 23 25.84 0.88 -8.59
N LYS A 24 26.37 -0.13 -9.27
CA LYS A 24 25.61 -1.29 -9.71
C LYS A 24 25.21 -2.06 -8.45
N VAL A 25 24.27 -1.49 -7.69
CA VAL A 25 23.33 -2.29 -6.92
C VAL A 25 22.73 -3.22 -7.96
N ASP A 26 22.77 -4.54 -7.73
CA ASP A 26 22.32 -5.56 -8.68
C ASP A 26 21.13 -5.07 -9.50
N SER A 27 21.10 -5.35 -10.80
CA SER A 27 20.03 -4.93 -11.72
C SER A 27 18.62 -5.33 -11.27
N ASN A 28 18.52 -6.13 -10.20
CA ASN A 28 17.32 -6.37 -9.41
C ASN A 28 17.18 -5.32 -8.28
N LYS A 29 17.32 -4.02 -8.60
CA LYS A 29 17.08 -2.89 -7.64
C LYS A 29 15.60 -2.76 -7.24
N PHE A 30 14.73 -3.59 -7.80
CA PHE A 30 13.31 -3.66 -7.52
C PHE A 30 12.82 -5.08 -7.83
N ASN A 31 11.99 -5.66 -6.94
CA ASN A 31 11.22 -6.85 -7.31
C ASN A 31 10.12 -6.40 -8.27
N LYS A 32 10.47 -6.31 -9.55
CA LYS A 32 9.50 -6.20 -10.64
C LYS A 32 8.72 -7.52 -10.67
N LEU A 33 7.65 -7.63 -9.89
CA LEU A 33 6.62 -8.66 -10.09
C LEU A 33 5.82 -8.30 -11.34
N ILE A 34 6.50 -8.34 -12.48
CA ILE A 34 5.88 -8.23 -13.80
C ILE A 34 5.26 -9.59 -14.05
N ARG A 35 3.93 -9.69 -13.88
CA ARG A 35 3.18 -10.82 -14.42
C ARG A 35 3.06 -10.63 -15.92
N GLN A 36 3.50 -11.63 -16.68
CA GLN A 36 3.19 -11.68 -18.11
C GLN A 36 1.67 -11.81 -18.28
N ASN A 37 1.10 -11.02 -19.19
CA ASN A 37 -0.33 -11.03 -19.54
C ASN A 37 -1.27 -10.60 -18.40
N LEU A 38 -1.06 -9.39 -17.87
CA LEU A 38 -2.04 -8.77 -16.98
C LEU A 38 -3.30 -8.41 -17.79
N GLU A 39 -4.44 -9.02 -17.46
CA GLU A 39 -5.74 -8.60 -17.98
C GLU A 39 -6.28 -7.46 -17.12
N VAL A 40 -6.53 -6.31 -17.75
CA VAL A 40 -7.00 -5.09 -17.09
C VAL A 40 -8.30 -4.64 -17.74
N ASP A 41 -9.35 -4.46 -16.93
CA ASP A 41 -10.59 -3.81 -17.38
C ASP A 41 -10.43 -2.30 -17.16
N TYR A 42 -9.95 -1.59 -18.18
CA TYR A 42 -9.69 -0.15 -18.12
C TYR A 42 -10.93 0.68 -17.80
N THR A 43 -12.13 0.17 -18.13
CA THR A 43 -13.41 0.84 -17.81
C THR A 43 -13.78 0.74 -16.33
N ALA A 44 -13.14 -0.18 -15.60
CA ALA A 44 -13.39 -0.42 -14.18
C ALA A 44 -12.33 0.22 -13.28
N ILE A 45 -11.29 0.86 -13.85
CA ILE A 45 -10.27 1.58 -13.06
C ILE A 45 -10.87 2.88 -12.55
N ASN A 46 -10.82 3.07 -11.23
CA ASN A 46 -11.13 4.33 -10.57
C ASN A 46 -10.11 5.40 -10.99
N GLU A 47 -10.60 6.59 -11.35
CA GLU A 47 -9.75 7.70 -11.80
C GLU A 47 -8.81 8.20 -10.70
N GLU A 48 -9.17 8.02 -9.42
CA GLU A 48 -8.38 8.49 -8.30
C GLU A 48 -7.27 7.50 -7.95
N ILE A 49 -6.03 8.01 -7.89
CA ILE A 49 -4.89 7.24 -7.42
C ILE A 49 -5.06 7.02 -5.91
N LYS A 50 -5.12 5.76 -5.48
CA LYS A 50 -5.33 5.40 -4.07
C LYS A 50 -4.15 5.78 -3.20
N SER A 51 -2.95 5.45 -3.67
CA SER A 51 -1.71 5.81 -3.01
C SER A 51 -0.58 5.93 -4.01
N GLY A 52 0.38 6.78 -3.72
CA GLY A 52 1.60 6.86 -4.51
C GLY A 52 2.81 7.16 -3.65
N THR A 53 4.00 6.83 -4.15
CA THR A 53 5.26 7.22 -3.51
C THR A 53 6.33 7.49 -4.55
N VAL A 54 7.06 8.58 -4.39
CA VAL A 54 8.26 8.90 -5.14
C VAL A 54 9.45 8.87 -4.18
N LEU A 55 10.44 8.04 -4.47
CA LEU A 55 11.64 7.89 -3.66
C LEU A 55 12.88 8.19 -4.48
N VAL A 56 13.88 8.82 -3.87
CA VAL A 56 15.22 9.00 -4.43
C VAL A 56 16.18 8.22 -3.55
N TYR A 57 17.07 7.44 -4.16
CA TYR A 57 18.10 6.70 -3.43
C TYR A 57 19.31 7.59 -3.14
N PRO A 58 19.89 7.47 -1.94
CA PRO A 58 21.08 8.22 -1.59
C PRO A 58 22.30 7.78 -2.40
N GLN A 59 23.23 8.71 -2.60
CA GLN A 59 24.51 8.48 -3.26
C GLN A 59 25.63 8.26 -2.23
N VAL A 60 26.79 7.76 -2.67
CA VAL A 60 27.97 7.54 -1.80
C VAL A 60 28.34 8.79 -1.00
N GLY A 61 28.32 9.96 -1.67
CA GLY A 61 28.63 11.24 -1.04
C GLY A 61 27.64 11.67 0.05
N ASP A 62 26.46 11.05 0.09
CA ASP A 62 25.37 11.43 1.01
C ASP A 62 25.47 10.72 2.36
N VAL A 63 26.16 9.59 2.40
CA VAL A 63 26.12 8.64 3.54
C VAL A 63 27.47 8.46 4.23
N GLY A 64 28.52 9.18 3.81
CA GLY A 64 29.89 8.99 4.28
C GLY A 64 30.01 8.89 5.81
N ASN A 65 29.49 9.88 6.54
CA ASN A 65 29.47 9.89 8.01
C ASN A 65 28.15 9.42 8.63
N TYR A 66 27.17 9.03 7.81
CA TYR A 66 25.86 8.65 8.29
C TYR A 66 25.93 7.36 9.12
N THR A 67 25.22 7.35 10.24
CA THR A 67 25.07 6.20 11.12
C THR A 67 23.63 6.14 11.60
N TYR A 68 23.09 4.93 11.71
CA TYR A 68 21.72 4.75 12.13
C TYR A 68 21.55 3.42 12.83
N THR A 69 20.89 3.41 13.98
CA THR A 69 20.52 2.18 14.70
C THR A 69 19.02 2.05 14.64
N PHE A 70 18.52 0.93 14.11
CA PHE A 70 17.08 0.71 14.05
C PHE A 70 16.56 0.39 15.45
N ASP A 71 15.35 0.86 15.76
CA ASP A 71 14.64 0.40 16.95
C ASP A 71 14.46 -1.13 16.87
N PRO A 72 14.87 -1.91 17.89
CA PRO A 72 14.84 -3.36 17.82
C PRO A 72 13.45 -3.95 17.62
N GLU A 73 12.43 -3.41 18.29
CA GLU A 73 11.06 -3.93 18.20
C GLU A 73 10.49 -3.68 16.81
N ILE A 74 10.64 -2.46 16.29
CA ILE A 74 10.18 -2.07 14.96
C ILE A 74 10.93 -2.87 13.89
N TYR A 75 12.26 -2.99 14.00
CA TYR A 75 13.09 -3.75 13.07
C TYR A 75 12.69 -5.22 13.03
N GLU A 76 12.55 -5.85 14.20
CA GLU A 76 12.21 -7.27 14.30
C GLU A 76 10.79 -7.55 13.77
N THR A 77 9.83 -6.68 14.06
CA THR A 77 8.45 -6.80 13.56
C THR A 77 8.40 -6.66 12.04
N VAL A 78 9.09 -5.68 11.47
CA VAL A 78 9.01 -5.37 10.03
C VAL A 78 9.94 -6.25 9.21
N ILE A 79 11.25 -6.20 9.47
CA ILE A 79 12.24 -6.96 8.72
C ILE A 79 12.11 -8.46 9.03
N GLY A 80 11.78 -8.84 10.27
CA GLY A 80 11.55 -10.23 10.62
C GLY A 80 10.29 -10.83 10.00
N SER A 81 9.31 -10.03 9.56
CA SER A 81 8.14 -10.53 8.82
C SER A 81 8.50 -11.03 7.41
N VAL A 82 9.66 -10.62 6.87
CA VAL A 82 10.10 -10.99 5.52
C VAL A 82 11.08 -12.17 5.60
N LYS A 83 10.71 -13.30 5.01
CA LYS A 83 11.50 -14.53 5.03
C LYS A 83 12.94 -14.30 4.53
N GLY A 84 13.93 -14.63 5.36
CA GLY A 84 15.35 -14.54 5.03
C GLY A 84 15.90 -13.10 4.98
N ALA A 85 15.16 -12.11 5.46
CA ALA A 85 15.57 -10.70 5.38
C ALA A 85 16.63 -10.29 6.42
N LYS A 86 16.59 -10.86 7.64
CA LYS A 86 17.55 -10.57 8.71
C LYS A 86 19.00 -10.91 8.35
N GLU A 87 19.20 -11.90 7.48
CA GLU A 87 20.52 -12.28 6.97
C GLU A 87 21.05 -11.29 5.91
N ARG A 88 20.19 -10.44 5.35
CA ARG A 88 20.51 -9.59 4.19
C ARG A 88 20.82 -8.15 4.56
N VAL A 89 20.40 -7.69 5.74
CA VAL A 89 20.46 -6.29 6.17
C VAL A 89 20.76 -6.24 7.67
N PRO A 90 21.81 -5.54 8.13
CA PRO A 90 22.08 -5.39 9.56
C PRO A 90 21.06 -4.48 10.26
N SER A 91 20.88 -4.68 11.58
CA SER A 91 20.09 -3.79 12.44
C SER A 91 20.79 -2.47 12.80
N THR A 92 21.96 -2.21 12.23
CA THR A 92 22.69 -0.95 12.41
C THR A 92 23.49 -0.62 11.16
N ILE A 93 23.41 0.63 10.71
CA ILE A 93 24.31 1.24 9.72
C ILE A 93 25.47 1.86 10.50
N ALA A 94 26.58 1.13 10.62
CA ALA A 94 27.70 1.52 11.47
C ALA A 94 28.62 2.55 10.79
N LYS A 95 29.32 3.35 11.61
CA LYS A 95 30.31 4.33 11.13
C LYS A 95 31.42 3.69 10.29
N SER A 96 31.82 2.47 10.66
CA SER A 96 32.89 1.69 10.02
C SER A 96 32.51 1.10 8.67
N MET A 97 31.23 1.10 8.29
CA MET A 97 30.81 0.61 6.97
C MET A 97 31.31 1.54 5.87
N MET A 98 31.71 0.96 4.74
CA MET A 98 32.02 1.73 3.54
C MET A 98 30.76 2.46 3.05
N ALA A 99 30.92 3.64 2.46
CA ALA A 99 29.79 4.46 2.02
C ALA A 99 28.92 3.73 0.99
N GLU A 100 29.52 2.92 0.12
CA GLU A 100 28.84 2.05 -0.84
C GLU A 100 27.94 1.03 -0.13
N ASP A 101 28.45 0.36 0.91
CA ASP A 101 27.69 -0.62 1.69
C ASP A 101 26.54 0.04 2.45
N LYS A 102 26.72 1.29 2.91
CA LYS A 102 25.65 2.07 3.53
C LYS A 102 24.52 2.35 2.54
N VAL A 103 24.84 2.81 1.33
CA VAL A 103 23.83 3.01 0.26
C VAL A 103 23.09 1.71 0.00
N VAL A 104 23.80 0.60 -0.21
CA VAL A 104 23.19 -0.72 -0.46
C VAL A 104 22.29 -1.13 0.69
N THR A 105 22.72 -0.92 1.94
CA THR A 105 21.94 -1.25 3.13
C THR A 105 20.65 -0.43 3.20
N ILE A 106 20.72 0.89 3.00
CA ILE A 106 19.55 1.78 2.99
C ILE A 106 18.56 1.35 1.90
N VAL A 107 19.04 1.11 0.68
CA VAL A 107 18.19 0.66 -0.43
C VAL A 107 17.52 -0.68 -0.12
N LYS A 108 18.25 -1.66 0.43
CA LYS A 108 17.67 -2.95 0.84
C LYS A 108 16.63 -2.79 1.94
N VAL A 109 16.84 -1.92 2.92
CA VAL A 109 15.84 -1.62 3.97
C VAL A 109 14.56 -1.09 3.33
N ILE A 110 14.66 -0.09 2.44
CA ILE A 110 13.50 0.48 1.73
C ILE A 110 12.72 -0.61 1.00
N GLN A 111 13.42 -1.48 0.27
CA GLN A 111 12.80 -2.59 -0.45
C GLN A 111 12.09 -3.58 0.49
N LEU A 112 12.74 -3.99 1.58
CA LEU A 112 12.19 -4.94 2.53
C LEU A 112 10.97 -4.38 3.27
N VAL A 113 10.99 -3.10 3.64
CA VAL A 113 9.82 -2.41 4.18
C VAL A 113 8.67 -2.42 3.17
N GLY A 114 8.94 -2.16 1.89
CA GLY A 114 7.94 -2.24 0.83
C GLY A 114 7.31 -3.63 0.71
N ILE A 115 8.14 -4.68 0.75
CA ILE A 115 7.68 -6.09 0.73
C ILE A 115 6.84 -6.41 1.97
N ALA A 116 7.28 -6.02 3.16
CA ALA A 116 6.56 -6.25 4.41
C ALA A 116 5.17 -5.58 4.37
N ARG A 117 5.11 -4.32 3.92
CA ARG A 117 3.88 -3.55 3.76
C ARG A 117 2.91 -4.22 2.80
N ASP A 118 3.39 -4.64 1.62
CA ASP A 118 2.56 -5.28 0.61
C ASP A 118 2.04 -6.64 1.09
N ASN A 119 2.89 -7.48 1.70
CA ASN A 119 2.48 -8.77 2.25
C ASN A 119 1.43 -8.61 3.37
N ALA A 120 1.62 -7.62 4.25
CA ALA A 120 0.67 -7.32 5.32
C ALA A 120 -0.68 -6.86 4.76
N GLN A 121 -0.67 -6.00 3.73
CA GLN A 121 -1.91 -5.53 3.11
C GLN A 121 -2.66 -6.65 2.38
N VAL A 122 -1.95 -7.58 1.72
CA VAL A 122 -2.56 -8.76 1.11
C VAL A 122 -3.27 -9.61 2.16
N LYS A 123 -2.59 -9.89 3.27
CA LYS A 123 -3.18 -10.66 4.37
C LYS A 123 -4.41 -9.99 4.98
N ILE A 124 -4.38 -8.66 5.17
CA ILE A 124 -5.55 -7.90 5.64
C ILE A 124 -6.73 -8.10 4.69
N SER A 125 -6.51 -7.92 3.38
CA SER A 125 -7.56 -8.10 2.36
C SER A 125 -8.11 -9.53 2.35
N ASP A 126 -7.25 -10.54 2.42
CA ASP A 126 -7.66 -11.95 2.45
C ASP A 126 -8.48 -12.28 3.71
N ASN A 127 -8.06 -11.78 4.87
CA ASN A 127 -8.78 -11.95 6.13
C ASN A 127 -10.12 -11.22 6.11
N ASP A 128 -10.20 -10.01 5.56
CA ASP A 128 -11.45 -9.25 5.43
C ASP A 128 -12.45 -9.98 4.51
N LYS A 129 -11.98 -10.56 3.39
CA LYS A 129 -12.81 -11.42 2.52
C LYS A 129 -13.32 -12.66 3.26
N LEU A 130 -12.47 -13.30 4.06
CA LEU A 130 -12.87 -14.45 4.88
C LEU A 130 -13.89 -14.06 5.95
N ILE A 131 -13.70 -12.91 6.62
CA ILE A 131 -14.65 -12.36 7.60
C ILE A 131 -16.00 -12.10 6.91
N ALA A 132 -16.01 -11.46 5.75
CA ALA A 132 -17.23 -11.21 4.98
C ALA A 132 -17.95 -12.52 4.62
N SER A 133 -17.23 -13.51 4.10
CA SER A 133 -17.79 -14.84 3.79
C SER A 133 -18.34 -15.57 5.01
N ILE A 134 -17.70 -15.41 6.17
CA ILE A 134 -18.21 -15.94 7.44
C ILE A 134 -19.49 -15.19 7.85
N GLN A 135 -19.51 -13.87 7.71
CA GLN A 135 -20.68 -13.05 8.02
C GLN A 135 -21.87 -13.37 7.10
N GLU A 136 -21.65 -13.66 5.82
CA GLU A 136 -22.69 -14.14 4.90
C GLU A 136 -23.29 -15.48 5.31
N GLN A 137 -22.50 -16.37 5.95
CA GLN A 137 -23.01 -17.63 6.49
C GLN A 137 -23.79 -17.44 7.79
N ILE A 138 -23.40 -16.44 8.60
CA ILE A 138 -24.02 -16.12 9.89
C ILE A 138 -25.31 -15.31 9.71
N SER A 139 -25.36 -14.36 8.77
CA SER A 139 -26.50 -13.43 8.62
C SER A 139 -27.83 -14.16 8.49
N PRO A 140 -27.99 -15.21 7.64
CA PRO A 140 -29.25 -15.95 7.55
C PRO A 140 -29.65 -16.62 8.86
N LEU A 141 -28.69 -17.08 9.67
CA LEU A 141 -28.97 -17.67 10.99
C LEU A 141 -29.42 -16.61 11.99
N LEU A 142 -28.88 -15.38 11.92
CA LEU A 142 -29.33 -14.28 12.78
C LEU A 142 -30.70 -13.74 12.32
N ASP A 143 -30.89 -13.60 11.00
CA ASP A 143 -32.08 -13.03 10.37
C ASP A 143 -33.30 -13.96 10.47
N ALA A 144 -33.08 -15.28 10.43
CA ALA A 144 -34.13 -16.29 10.59
C ALA A 144 -34.93 -16.08 11.87
N TYR A 145 -34.29 -15.57 12.93
CA TYR A 145 -34.91 -15.48 14.25
C TYR A 145 -35.32 -14.06 14.68
N THR A 146 -35.41 -13.10 13.74
CA THR A 146 -35.74 -11.68 13.98
C THR A 146 -37.10 -11.37 14.63
N CYS A 147 -37.88 -12.36 15.07
CA CYS A 147 -39.16 -12.13 15.76
C CYS A 147 -39.59 -13.29 16.68
N TYR A 148 -39.36 -13.18 18.00
CA TYR A 148 -40.07 -13.99 19.00
C TYR A 148 -40.34 -13.25 20.33
N LYS A 149 -41.33 -13.72 21.11
CA LYS A 149 -41.76 -13.16 22.40
C LYS A 149 -40.93 -13.66 23.59
N ILE A 150 -40.05 -12.82 24.15
CA ILE A 150 -39.21 -13.13 25.31
C ILE A 150 -40.01 -13.12 26.62
N LYS A 151 -39.68 -14.02 27.54
CA LYS A 151 -40.21 -14.21 28.89
C LYS A 151 -39.43 -13.34 29.87
N SER A 152 -40.14 -12.35 30.40
CA SER A 152 -39.91 -11.61 31.66
C SER A 152 -39.45 -10.15 31.51
N GLY A 153 -40.32 -9.25 31.98
CA GLY A 153 -39.95 -7.90 32.42
C GLY A 153 -40.64 -6.76 31.66
N ALA A 154 -41.92 -6.49 31.97
CA ALA A 154 -42.65 -5.25 31.70
C ALA A 154 -42.80 -4.76 30.23
N ASN A 155 -42.43 -5.54 29.21
CA ASN A 155 -42.69 -5.21 27.80
C ASN A 155 -43.24 -6.42 27.02
N GLU A 156 -44.35 -7.00 27.51
CA GLU A 156 -44.98 -8.24 27.02
C GLU A 156 -45.49 -8.23 25.55
N ASN A 157 -45.29 -7.17 24.77
CA ASN A 157 -45.84 -7.03 23.43
C ASN A 157 -44.85 -6.47 22.39
N LYS A 158 -43.71 -7.15 22.17
CA LYS A 158 -42.84 -6.83 21.03
C LYS A 158 -42.55 -8.06 20.19
N CYS A 159 -43.49 -8.38 19.31
CA CYS A 159 -43.20 -9.04 18.05
C CYS A 159 -44.30 -8.77 17.02
N SER A 160 -43.95 -8.19 15.88
CA SER A 160 -44.86 -8.04 14.74
C SER A 160 -44.10 -8.34 13.43
N LYS A 161 -44.33 -9.52 12.84
CA LYS A 161 -44.19 -9.68 11.38
C LYS A 161 -45.47 -9.14 10.75
N VAL A 162 -45.42 -7.98 10.09
CA VAL A 162 -46.51 -7.56 9.20
C VAL A 162 -46.14 -7.97 7.78
N ARG A 163 -46.87 -8.94 7.24
CA ARG A 163 -47.27 -8.89 5.84
C ARG A 163 -48.58 -9.65 5.66
N ILE A 164 -49.68 -8.91 5.68
CA ILE A 164 -50.84 -9.23 4.84
C ILE A 164 -51.22 -7.95 4.10
N LYS A 165 -51.46 -8.11 2.80
CA LYS A 165 -51.90 -7.09 1.85
C LYS A 165 -53.14 -6.33 2.36
N ASP A 166 -53.20 -5.07 1.95
CA ASP A 166 -54.35 -4.17 1.92
C ASP A 166 -54.88 -3.68 3.27
N GLY A 167 -54.54 -2.42 3.60
CA GLY A 167 -55.20 -1.67 4.68
C GLY A 167 -54.24 -0.83 5.49
N GLU A 168 -54.48 0.48 5.47
CA GLU A 168 -53.74 1.52 6.19
C GLU A 168 -53.70 1.26 7.70
N ASP A 169 -52.50 1.13 8.30
CA ASP A 169 -52.20 1.79 9.57
C ASP A 169 -50.70 1.79 9.90
N LYS A 170 -50.20 2.97 10.29
CA LYS A 170 -48.77 3.24 10.54
C LYS A 170 -48.43 3.02 12.00
N THR A 171 -47.74 1.93 12.31
CA THR A 171 -46.79 1.88 13.45
C THR A 171 -45.60 1.00 13.08
N GLU A 172 -44.54 1.60 12.53
CA GLU A 172 -43.25 0.93 12.38
C GLU A 172 -42.63 0.72 13.76
N ARG A 173 -42.75 -0.50 14.30
CA ARG A 173 -41.98 -0.94 15.48
C ARG A 173 -40.86 -1.87 15.02
N ARG A 174 -39.63 -1.48 15.36
CA ARG A 174 -38.39 -2.18 14.97
C ARG A 174 -38.35 -3.60 15.53
N ALA A 175 -38.10 -4.57 14.66
CA ALA A 175 -37.65 -5.89 15.06
C ALA A 175 -36.32 -5.77 15.84
N GLU A 176 -36.15 -6.55 16.91
CA GLU A 176 -34.81 -6.74 17.49
C GLU A 176 -34.05 -7.69 16.57
N MET A 177 -33.10 -7.13 15.83
CA MET A 177 -32.17 -7.91 15.03
C MET A 177 -31.07 -8.45 15.95
N PHE A 178 -30.86 -9.76 15.96
CA PHE A 178 -29.67 -10.35 16.58
C PHE A 178 -28.44 -9.87 15.83
N ARG A 179 -27.42 -9.39 16.56
CA ARG A 179 -26.22 -8.80 15.96
C ARG A 179 -25.00 -9.72 16.04
N VAL A 180 -24.99 -10.65 16.99
CA VAL A 180 -23.91 -11.63 17.21
C VAL A 180 -24.48 -12.99 17.61
N CYS A 181 -23.76 -14.10 17.37
CA CYS A 181 -24.28 -15.45 17.65
C CYS A 181 -24.53 -15.71 19.14
N ASN A 182 -23.84 -14.99 20.02
CA ASN A 182 -24.12 -15.05 21.46
C ASN A 182 -25.54 -14.59 21.79
N ASP A 183 -26.14 -13.70 21.00
CA ASP A 183 -27.50 -13.23 21.23
C ASP A 183 -28.52 -14.35 20.95
N LEU A 184 -28.32 -15.16 19.90
CA LEU A 184 -29.15 -16.35 19.62
C LEU A 184 -29.17 -17.33 20.80
N SER A 185 -28.00 -17.59 21.41
CA SER A 185 -27.87 -18.59 22.48
C SER A 185 -28.54 -18.18 23.80
N LYS A 186 -28.49 -16.88 24.16
CA LYS A 186 -29.09 -16.35 25.39
C LYS A 186 -30.61 -16.46 25.39
N VAL A 187 -31.17 -16.64 24.22
CA VAL A 187 -32.57 -16.44 23.96
C VAL A 187 -33.34 -17.78 23.93
N VAL A 188 -32.63 -18.90 23.70
CA VAL A 188 -33.14 -20.28 23.84
C VAL A 188 -33.86 -20.50 25.18
N ASP A 189 -33.27 -20.03 26.28
CA ASP A 189 -33.79 -20.24 27.64
C ASP A 189 -34.94 -19.29 28.02
N SER A 190 -35.30 -18.36 27.14
CA SER A 190 -36.10 -17.18 27.48
C SER A 190 -37.45 -17.09 26.78
N TYR A 191 -37.92 -18.10 26.04
CA TYR A 191 -39.19 -18.01 25.30
C TYR A 191 -40.41 -18.66 26.00
N ILE A 192 -41.62 -18.13 25.74
CA ILE A 192 -42.89 -18.61 26.34
C ILE A 192 -43.67 -19.57 25.41
N ASP A 193 -43.55 -19.40 24.08
CA ASP A 193 -44.49 -19.99 23.11
C ASP A 193 -43.82 -20.77 21.94
N MET A 194 -42.60 -21.33 22.13
CA MET A 194 -41.99 -22.19 21.10
C MET A 194 -42.43 -23.65 21.25
N THR A 195 -42.67 -24.32 20.11
CA THR A 195 -42.75 -25.78 20.07
C THR A 195 -41.38 -26.41 20.40
N GLU A 196 -41.37 -27.68 20.81
CA GLU A 196 -40.11 -28.41 21.06
C GLU A 196 -39.22 -28.48 19.79
N GLU A 197 -39.83 -28.57 18.61
CA GLU A 197 -39.12 -28.58 17.32
C GLU A 197 -38.46 -27.24 17.02
N GLU A 198 -39.17 -26.11 17.23
CA GLU A 198 -38.60 -24.76 17.05
C GLU A 198 -37.49 -24.47 18.05
N ALA A 199 -37.64 -24.91 19.31
CA ALA A 199 -36.63 -24.79 20.34
C ALA A 199 -35.36 -25.57 19.98
N LEU A 200 -35.52 -26.79 19.45
CA LEU A 200 -34.43 -27.63 19.01
C LEU A 200 -33.69 -27.01 17.81
N GLN A 201 -34.44 -26.52 16.81
CA GLN A 201 -33.87 -25.88 15.62
C GLN A 201 -33.09 -24.60 15.98
N LEU A 202 -33.66 -23.75 16.85
CA LEU A 202 -32.97 -22.55 17.36
C LEU A 202 -31.68 -22.92 18.11
N SER A 203 -31.71 -23.95 18.97
CA SER A 203 -30.53 -24.41 19.69
C SER A 203 -29.45 -24.94 18.75
N GLN A 204 -29.83 -25.65 17.68
CA GLN A 204 -28.91 -26.13 16.66
C GLN A 204 -28.29 -24.97 15.86
N ASP A 205 -29.09 -23.99 15.47
CA ASP A 205 -28.63 -22.82 14.73
C ASP A 205 -27.77 -21.88 15.58
N ALA A 206 -28.11 -21.69 16.86
CA ALA A 206 -27.26 -20.96 17.81
C ALA A 206 -25.90 -21.65 17.98
N SER A 207 -25.88 -22.99 18.11
CA SER A 207 -24.66 -23.77 18.22
C SER A 207 -23.81 -23.69 16.95
N LYS A 208 -24.46 -23.77 15.78
CA LYS A 208 -23.82 -23.62 14.47
C LYS A 208 -23.21 -22.22 14.29
N CYS A 209 -23.96 -21.18 14.64
CA CYS A 209 -23.52 -19.79 14.61
C CYS A 209 -22.29 -19.58 15.51
N GLN A 210 -22.35 -20.03 16.77
CA GLN A 210 -21.23 -19.92 17.72
C GLN A 210 -19.98 -20.69 17.27
N SER A 211 -20.16 -21.87 16.68
CA SER A 211 -19.06 -22.67 16.12
C SER A 211 -18.36 -21.97 14.96
N ILE A 212 -19.09 -21.17 14.18
CA ILE A 212 -18.54 -20.42 13.05
C ILE A 212 -17.87 -19.12 13.54
N GLU A 213 -18.50 -18.40 14.48
CA GLU A 213 -18.08 -17.05 14.92
C GLU A 213 -16.90 -17.05 15.90
N LYS A 214 -16.99 -17.83 16.99
CA LYS A 214 -16.27 -17.52 18.25
C LYS A 214 -14.74 -17.60 18.15
N ASN A 215 -14.20 -18.45 17.29
CA ASN A 215 -12.75 -18.64 17.18
C ASN A 215 -12.17 -18.12 15.87
N ARG A 216 -12.97 -18.04 14.80
CA ARG A 216 -12.44 -17.77 13.46
C ARG A 216 -12.41 -16.27 13.15
N ILE A 217 -13.49 -15.53 13.43
CA ILE A 217 -13.52 -14.08 13.16
C ILE A 217 -12.53 -13.33 14.07
N GLU A 218 -12.53 -13.65 15.37
CA GLU A 218 -11.65 -12.96 16.31
C GLU A 218 -10.17 -13.23 16.03
N SER A 219 -9.82 -14.47 15.68
CA SER A 219 -8.45 -14.79 15.24
C SER A 219 -8.06 -14.04 13.97
N LEU A 220 -8.96 -13.87 13.00
CA LEU A 220 -8.71 -13.11 11.79
C LEU A 220 -8.57 -11.60 12.09
N ARG A 221 -9.34 -11.07 13.03
CA ARG A 221 -9.22 -9.67 13.49
C ARG A 221 -7.90 -9.41 14.19
N LEU A 222 -7.49 -10.29 15.11
CA LEU A 222 -6.19 -10.20 15.79
C LEU A 222 -5.03 -10.31 14.80
N ASP A 223 -5.12 -11.19 13.79
CA ASP A 223 -4.11 -11.23 12.72
C ASP A 223 -4.12 -9.92 11.91
N ASN A 224 -5.30 -9.37 11.59
CA ASN A 224 -5.39 -8.05 10.93
C ASN A 224 -4.76 -6.94 11.75
N GLU A 225 -4.95 -6.91 13.07
CA GLU A 225 -4.27 -5.96 13.96
C GLU A 225 -2.75 -6.12 13.89
N HIS A 226 -2.25 -7.35 13.93
CA HIS A 226 -0.82 -7.62 13.77
C HIS A 226 -0.29 -7.17 12.40
N GLN A 227 -1.02 -7.43 11.31
CA GLN A 227 -0.64 -6.96 9.98
C GLN A 227 -0.66 -5.42 9.87
N LYS A 228 -1.62 -4.75 10.52
CA LYS A 228 -1.65 -3.29 10.63
C LYS A 228 -0.42 -2.77 11.38
N THR A 229 -0.03 -3.42 12.48
CA THR A 229 1.22 -3.09 13.19
C THR A 229 2.43 -3.22 12.27
N ILE A 230 2.55 -4.27 11.44
CA ILE A 230 3.64 -4.40 10.46
C ILE A 230 3.65 -3.22 9.47
N ARG A 231 2.48 -2.79 8.98
CA ARG A 231 2.37 -1.63 8.06
C ARG A 231 2.80 -0.33 8.75
N ASP A 232 2.29 -0.07 9.95
CA ASP A 232 2.55 1.17 10.70
C ASP A 232 4.01 1.25 11.14
N TYR A 233 4.55 0.15 11.66
CA TYR A 233 5.97 0.06 12.02
C TYR A 233 6.87 0.12 10.79
N GLY A 234 6.44 -0.44 9.65
CA GLY A 234 7.15 -0.31 8.38
C GLY A 234 7.25 1.14 7.94
N LYS A 235 6.14 1.88 8.02
CA LYS A 235 6.10 3.32 7.78
C LYS A 235 7.03 4.05 8.75
N ALA A 236 6.95 3.79 10.05
CA ALA A 236 7.81 4.42 11.05
C ALA A 236 9.31 4.15 10.79
N LEU A 237 9.69 2.89 10.53
CA LEU A 237 11.07 2.49 10.22
C LEU A 237 11.61 3.28 9.02
N PHE A 238 10.85 3.32 7.93
CA PHE A 238 11.20 4.06 6.73
C PHE A 238 11.31 5.56 7.01
N LEU A 239 10.28 6.17 7.62
CA LEU A 239 10.24 7.61 7.86
C LEU A 239 11.34 8.09 8.80
N ASN A 240 11.67 7.30 9.84
CA ASN A 240 12.73 7.62 10.79
C ASN A 240 14.13 7.49 10.16
N MET A 241 14.37 6.41 9.40
CA MET A 241 15.65 6.23 8.71
C MET A 241 15.86 7.31 7.65
N MET A 242 14.86 7.58 6.82
CA MET A 242 14.99 8.60 5.79
C MET A 242 15.07 9.99 6.42
N GLY A 243 14.24 10.31 7.41
CA GLY A 243 14.30 11.60 8.12
C GLY A 243 15.66 11.87 8.75
N SER A 244 16.26 10.87 9.42
CA SER A 244 17.61 11.00 9.98
C SER A 244 18.68 11.22 8.91
N LEU A 245 18.55 10.56 7.75
CA LEU A 245 19.46 10.79 6.62
C LEU A 245 19.30 12.20 6.05
N GLU A 246 18.06 12.65 5.84
CA GLU A 246 17.72 14.00 5.37
C GLU A 246 18.26 15.08 6.33
N GLU A 247 18.13 14.89 7.64
CA GLU A 247 18.71 15.78 8.66
C GLU A 247 20.24 15.80 8.62
N SER A 248 20.87 14.65 8.34
CA SER A 248 22.33 14.53 8.36
C SER A 248 23.02 15.24 7.20
N ASN A 249 22.35 15.39 6.05
CA ASN A 249 22.97 15.89 4.83
C ASN A 249 22.19 17.02 4.13
N GLY A 250 21.01 17.38 4.65
CA GLY A 250 20.16 18.46 4.14
C GLY A 250 19.52 18.18 2.77
N LYS A 251 19.50 16.93 2.32
CA LYS A 251 18.92 16.51 1.02
C LYS A 251 17.61 15.77 1.25
N LEU A 252 16.81 15.68 0.20
CA LEU A 252 15.48 15.06 0.23
C LEU A 252 15.46 13.78 -0.55
N TYR A 253 14.80 12.77 0.00
CA TYR A 253 14.77 11.44 -0.57
C TYR A 253 13.36 10.86 -0.70
N ARG A 254 12.34 11.52 -0.16
CA ARG A 254 10.96 11.06 -0.20
C ARG A 254 10.02 12.18 -0.63
N PHE A 255 9.07 11.84 -1.50
CA PHE A 255 7.96 12.69 -1.88
C PHE A 255 6.68 11.84 -1.93
N VAL A 256 5.60 12.39 -1.38
CA VAL A 256 4.33 11.68 -1.20
C VAL A 256 3.30 12.30 -2.14
N PHE A 257 2.57 11.43 -2.84
CA PHE A 257 1.39 11.83 -3.58
C PHE A 257 0.25 12.03 -2.59
N SER A 258 -0.62 13.00 -2.81
CA SER A 258 -1.95 12.92 -2.24
C SER A 258 -2.75 11.87 -3.01
N GLY A 259 -3.04 10.76 -2.33
CA GLY A 259 -4.01 9.77 -2.79
C GLY A 259 -5.37 9.97 -2.14
N SER A 260 -6.40 9.26 -2.60
CA SER A 260 -7.76 9.37 -2.02
C SER A 260 -7.89 8.79 -0.60
N GLU A 261 -6.84 8.12 -0.10
CA GLU A 261 -6.74 7.74 1.32
C GLU A 261 -6.22 8.89 2.22
N ASP A 262 -5.71 9.97 1.63
CA ASP A 262 -5.15 11.10 2.36
C ASP A 262 -6.20 12.21 2.59
N SER A 263 -6.08 12.94 3.69
CA SER A 263 -7.03 13.99 4.08
C SER A 263 -6.73 15.35 3.41
N TYR A 264 -6.44 15.36 2.12
CA TYR A 264 -6.17 16.58 1.34
C TYR A 264 -7.34 16.91 0.41
N ASP A 265 -7.51 18.19 0.11
CA ASP A 265 -8.61 18.68 -0.74
C ASP A 265 -8.45 18.26 -2.21
N ASP A 266 -7.21 18.09 -2.68
CA ASP A 266 -6.87 17.66 -4.04
C ASP A 266 -6.23 16.26 -4.04
N VAL A 267 -6.57 15.46 -5.05
CA VAL A 267 -6.14 14.06 -5.20
C VAL A 267 -5.52 13.83 -6.57
N SER A 268 -4.49 13.00 -6.64
CA SER A 268 -3.87 12.60 -7.91
C SER A 268 -4.80 11.72 -8.74
N LYS A 269 -4.85 11.92 -10.06
CA LYS A 269 -5.77 11.26 -10.99
C LYS A 269 -5.09 10.69 -12.21
N ILE A 270 -5.62 9.59 -12.72
CA ILE A 270 -5.25 8.98 -14.01
C ILE A 270 -6.48 8.41 -14.70
N THR A 271 -6.64 8.68 -15.99
CA THR A 271 -7.74 8.14 -16.81
C THR A 271 -7.15 7.51 -18.06
N PHE A 272 -7.55 6.28 -18.33
CA PHE A 272 -7.19 5.56 -19.55
C PHE A 272 -8.35 5.63 -20.55
N SER A 273 -8.04 5.53 -21.83
CA SER A 273 -9.07 5.31 -22.85
C SER A 273 -9.78 3.97 -22.61
N GLU A 274 -11.05 3.85 -23.03
CA GLU A 274 -11.84 2.62 -22.85
C GLU A 274 -11.15 1.36 -23.42
N ASP A 275 -10.42 1.53 -24.53
CA ASP A 275 -9.67 0.46 -25.20
C ASP A 275 -8.28 0.20 -24.58
N GLY A 276 -7.89 0.97 -23.55
CA GLY A 276 -6.61 0.86 -22.86
C GLY A 276 -5.39 1.21 -23.71
N THR A 277 -5.58 1.87 -24.86
CA THR A 277 -4.48 2.20 -25.79
C THR A 277 -3.77 3.51 -25.45
N LYS A 278 -4.39 4.40 -24.67
CA LYS A 278 -3.85 5.71 -24.30
C LYS A 278 -4.17 6.06 -22.86
N VAL A 279 -3.34 6.95 -22.30
CA VAL A 279 -3.67 7.69 -21.07
C VAL A 279 -4.25 9.03 -21.52
N GLU A 280 -5.52 9.28 -21.19
CA GLU A 280 -6.25 10.48 -21.57
C GLU A 280 -5.97 11.64 -20.62
N ASN A 281 -5.85 11.34 -19.33
CA ASN A 281 -5.51 12.30 -18.30
C ASN A 281 -4.50 11.71 -17.31
N LEU A 282 -3.56 12.55 -16.89
CA LEU A 282 -2.66 12.27 -15.78
C LEU A 282 -2.37 13.57 -15.05
N SER A 283 -2.75 13.61 -13.78
CA SER A 283 -2.52 14.73 -12.88
C SER A 283 -2.01 14.20 -11.54
N LEU A 284 -0.84 14.68 -11.12
CA LEU A 284 -0.18 14.24 -9.90
C LEU A 284 -0.12 15.38 -8.90
N PHE A 285 -0.78 15.23 -7.76
CA PHE A 285 -0.70 16.18 -6.66
C PHE A 285 0.40 15.72 -5.70
N ILE A 286 1.59 16.30 -5.83
CA ILE A 286 2.82 15.86 -5.15
C ILE A 286 3.48 17.04 -4.45
N ASP A 287 4.00 16.80 -3.25
CA ASP A 287 4.87 17.74 -2.55
C ASP A 287 6.36 17.41 -2.78
N PHE A 288 6.99 18.11 -3.72
CA PHE A 288 8.45 18.10 -3.91
C PHE A 288 9.21 19.12 -3.03
N ASN A 289 8.51 19.77 -2.09
CA ASN A 289 8.91 20.98 -1.35
C ASN A 289 8.89 20.84 0.19
N LEU A 290 8.77 19.64 0.76
CA LEU A 290 8.85 19.34 2.21
C LEU A 290 7.70 19.83 3.08
N GLY A 291 6.46 19.53 2.72
CA GLY A 291 5.30 19.93 3.52
C GLY A 291 5.05 21.44 3.48
N LYS A 292 5.68 22.16 2.52
CA LYS A 292 5.47 23.59 2.33
C LYS A 292 4.29 23.86 1.40
N SER A 293 4.12 23.01 0.39
CA SER A 293 2.97 23.02 -0.49
C SER A 293 3.01 21.84 -1.46
N PHE A 294 1.88 21.15 -1.55
CA PHE A 294 1.59 20.29 -2.69
C PHE A 294 1.46 21.15 -3.95
N GLN A 295 1.86 20.57 -5.08
CA GLN A 295 1.70 21.16 -6.40
C GLN A 295 1.09 20.12 -7.33
N THR A 296 0.26 20.60 -8.25
CA THR A 296 -0.28 19.79 -9.33
C THR A 296 0.72 19.72 -10.47
N TYR A 297 0.99 18.51 -10.96
CA TYR A 297 1.74 18.26 -12.18
C TYR A 297 0.84 17.53 -13.16
N SER A 298 0.46 18.17 -14.25
CA SER A 298 -0.54 17.65 -15.18
C SER A 298 -0.15 17.85 -16.64
N LEU A 299 -0.79 17.06 -17.51
CA LEU A 299 -0.67 17.21 -18.96
C LEU A 299 -1.16 18.58 -19.42
N GLU A 300 -2.20 19.11 -18.76
CA GLU A 300 -2.82 20.41 -19.08
C GLU A 300 -1.88 21.58 -18.76
N GLU A 301 -1.20 21.53 -17.62
CA GLU A 301 -0.23 22.57 -17.22
C GLU A 301 1.12 22.43 -17.96
N GLY A 302 1.36 21.31 -18.65
CA GLY A 302 2.56 21.05 -19.45
C GLY A 302 3.84 20.77 -18.63
N ASN A 303 3.73 20.78 -17.30
CA ASN A 303 4.78 20.39 -16.35
C ASN A 303 4.85 18.87 -16.15
N LEU A 304 3.88 18.12 -16.67
CA LEU A 304 3.93 16.66 -16.85
C LEU A 304 3.76 16.31 -18.32
N LYS A 305 4.55 15.34 -18.80
CA LYS A 305 4.44 14.79 -20.15
C LYS A 305 4.40 13.27 -20.11
N ILE A 306 3.56 12.69 -20.96
CA ILE A 306 3.66 11.28 -21.32
C ILE A 306 4.57 11.20 -22.54
N LEU A 307 5.73 10.58 -22.35
CA LEU A 307 6.69 10.35 -23.41
C LEU A 307 6.27 9.15 -24.27
N GLN A 308 5.72 8.12 -23.61
CA GLN A 308 5.32 6.89 -24.26
C GLN A 308 4.28 6.13 -23.42
N TYR A 309 3.32 5.49 -24.09
CA TYR A 309 2.45 4.49 -23.48
C TYR A 309 2.27 3.33 -24.46
N VAL A 310 2.93 2.20 -24.21
CA VAL A 310 3.00 1.06 -25.14
C VAL A 310 3.01 -0.27 -24.40
N ASP A 311 2.78 -1.36 -25.12
CA ASP A 311 3.11 -2.70 -24.62
C ASP A 311 4.63 -2.93 -24.70
N ASP A 312 5.23 -3.29 -23.57
CA ASP A 312 6.63 -3.71 -23.52
C ASP A 312 6.76 -5.08 -24.20
N ALA A 313 7.57 -5.14 -25.26
CA ALA A 313 7.66 -6.32 -26.13
C ALA A 313 8.18 -7.59 -25.42
N LEU A 314 8.91 -7.45 -24.31
CA LEU A 314 9.49 -8.59 -23.58
C LEU A 314 8.52 -9.17 -22.55
N THR A 315 7.69 -8.31 -21.97
CA THR A 315 6.84 -8.66 -20.84
C THR A 315 5.36 -8.70 -21.18
N ASN A 316 4.98 -8.14 -22.33
CA ASN A 316 3.60 -7.91 -22.74
C ASN A 316 2.79 -7.19 -21.66
N THR A 317 3.43 -6.21 -21.00
CA THR A 317 2.81 -5.35 -19.98
C THR A 317 2.82 -3.90 -20.45
N LYS A 318 1.83 -3.11 -20.03
CA LYS A 318 1.79 -1.68 -20.36
C LYS A 318 2.95 -0.97 -19.66
N LEU A 319 3.73 -0.25 -20.45
CA LEU A 319 4.78 0.66 -20.03
C LEU A 319 4.29 2.09 -20.24
N LEU A 320 4.28 2.87 -19.16
CA LEU A 320 4.03 4.30 -19.14
C LEU A 320 5.34 5.03 -18.85
N GLU A 321 5.86 5.75 -19.85
CA GLU A 321 7.01 6.64 -19.68
C GLU A 321 6.53 8.08 -19.46
N ILE A 322 6.94 8.68 -18.35
CA ILE A 322 6.58 10.05 -17.97
C ILE A 322 7.80 10.91 -17.71
N GLU A 323 7.63 12.20 -17.93
CA GLU A 323 8.57 13.26 -17.56
C GLU A 323 7.81 14.31 -16.73
N ILE A 324 8.37 14.68 -15.57
CA ILE A 324 7.81 15.71 -14.69
C ILE A 324 8.86 16.81 -14.51
N ASP A 325 8.54 18.04 -14.90
CA ASP A 325 9.35 19.21 -14.67
C ASP A 325 8.90 19.90 -13.38
N THR A 326 9.72 19.78 -12.33
CA THR A 326 9.43 20.41 -11.03
C THR A 326 9.91 21.85 -10.95
N GLY A 327 10.56 22.38 -12.00
CA GLY A 327 11.32 23.63 -11.99
C GLY A 327 12.64 23.57 -11.21
N LYS A 328 12.84 22.55 -10.37
CA LYS A 328 14.07 22.33 -9.59
C LYS A 328 14.92 21.19 -10.12
N PHE A 329 14.26 20.15 -10.62
CA PHE A 329 14.86 18.98 -11.27
C PHE A 329 13.82 18.33 -12.18
N LEU A 330 14.29 17.57 -13.15
CA LEU A 330 13.45 16.79 -14.04
C LEU A 330 13.35 15.35 -13.51
N VAL A 331 12.14 14.80 -13.45
CA VAL A 331 11.93 13.40 -13.11
C VAL A 331 11.54 12.64 -14.37
N ARG A 332 12.34 11.65 -14.77
CA ARG A 332 12.01 10.74 -15.89
C ARG A 332 11.78 9.35 -15.35
N SER A 333 10.65 8.74 -15.67
CA SER A 333 10.28 7.44 -15.11
C SER A 333 9.70 6.51 -16.15
N LYS A 334 10.01 5.22 -15.99
CA LYS A 334 9.47 4.11 -16.78
C LYS A 334 8.63 3.22 -15.88
N LEU A 335 7.31 3.39 -15.92
CA LEU A 335 6.36 2.74 -15.03
C LEU A 335 5.72 1.53 -15.72
N TYR A 336 5.92 0.36 -15.14
CA TYR A 336 5.29 -0.86 -15.63
C TYR A 336 3.98 -1.08 -14.89
N MET A 337 2.94 -1.41 -15.65
CA MET A 337 1.67 -1.88 -15.11
C MET A 337 1.83 -3.30 -14.59
N SER A 338 1.35 -3.52 -13.38
CA SER A 338 1.45 -4.77 -12.64
C SER A 338 0.19 -4.99 -11.82
N ASP A 339 -0.05 -6.25 -11.46
CA ASP A 339 -1.13 -6.65 -10.57
C ASP A 339 -0.91 -6.08 -9.16
N SER A 340 -1.93 -5.41 -8.63
CA SER A 340 -1.99 -5.08 -7.22
C SER A 340 -2.98 -6.04 -6.56
N ASN A 341 -2.48 -7.02 -5.79
CA ASN A 341 -3.33 -7.99 -5.07
C ASN A 341 -4.44 -7.35 -4.19
N VAL A 342 -4.33 -6.04 -3.91
CA VAL A 342 -5.20 -5.28 -3.03
C VAL A 342 -6.12 -4.35 -3.81
N PHE A 343 -5.55 -3.55 -4.71
CA PHE A 343 -6.30 -2.52 -5.45
C PHE A 343 -6.60 -2.94 -6.89
N GLY A 344 -6.06 -4.05 -7.39
CA GLY A 344 -6.21 -4.52 -8.77
C GLY A 344 -5.04 -4.12 -9.66
N VAL A 345 -4.71 -2.82 -9.73
CA VAL A 345 -3.65 -2.34 -10.65
C VAL A 345 -2.60 -1.50 -9.92
N ARG A 346 -1.34 -1.63 -10.34
CA ARG A 346 -0.22 -0.81 -9.89
C ARG A 346 0.66 -0.40 -11.06
N LEU A 347 1.01 0.88 -11.12
CA LEU A 347 2.08 1.40 -11.95
C LEU A 347 3.33 1.58 -11.10
N VAL A 348 4.42 0.92 -11.45
CA VAL A 348 5.66 1.01 -10.68
C VAL A 348 6.90 0.91 -11.54
N GLY A 349 7.92 1.69 -11.21
CA GLY A 349 9.17 1.62 -11.94
C GLY A 349 10.24 2.57 -11.46
N GLU A 350 11.37 2.51 -12.15
CA GLU A 350 12.55 3.29 -11.85
C GLU A 350 12.37 4.72 -12.34
N ALA A 351 12.92 5.66 -11.56
CA ALA A 351 12.91 7.07 -11.87
C ALA A 351 14.32 7.68 -11.78
N ASP A 352 14.63 8.55 -12.72
CA ASP A 352 15.85 9.34 -12.77
C ASP A 352 15.50 10.81 -12.44
N PHE A 353 16.19 11.35 -11.44
CA PHE A 353 16.09 12.72 -10.96
C PHE A 353 17.30 13.49 -11.50
N ILE A 354 17.05 14.33 -12.51
CA ILE A 354 18.07 15.06 -13.24
C ILE A 354 18.09 16.50 -12.70
N TYR A 355 19.14 16.83 -11.95
CA TYR A 355 19.32 18.14 -11.35
C TYR A 355 19.93 19.15 -12.34
N PRO A 356 19.86 20.47 -12.07
CA PRO A 356 20.38 21.50 -12.98
C PRO A 356 21.90 21.41 -13.24
N ASP A 357 22.63 20.72 -12.37
CA ASP A 357 24.06 20.42 -12.54
C ASP A 357 24.32 19.15 -13.38
N ASN A 358 23.28 18.59 -14.01
CA ASN A 358 23.26 17.34 -14.76
C ASN A 358 23.60 16.08 -13.94
N LYS A 359 23.64 16.18 -12.61
CA LYS A 359 23.71 14.96 -11.78
C LYS A 359 22.38 14.23 -11.86
N VAL A 360 22.49 12.91 -12.02
CA VAL A 360 21.34 12.01 -12.08
C VAL A 360 21.32 11.17 -10.81
N TRP A 361 20.24 11.26 -10.05
CA TRP A 361 20.00 10.38 -8.93
C TRP A 361 18.90 9.40 -9.30
N GLN A 362 19.07 8.15 -8.90
CA GLN A 362 18.11 7.09 -9.20
C GLN A 362 17.11 6.95 -8.06
N GLY A 363 15.92 6.47 -8.40
CA GLY A 363 14.83 6.33 -7.46
C GLY A 363 13.73 5.44 -8.00
N VAL A 364 12.55 5.54 -7.38
CA VAL A 364 11.38 4.74 -7.73
C VAL A 364 10.13 5.60 -7.67
N ILE A 365 9.20 5.33 -8.56
CA ILE A 365 7.84 5.84 -8.50
C ILE A 365 6.90 4.64 -8.44
N ARG A 366 5.91 4.71 -7.56
CA ARG A 366 4.82 3.75 -7.43
C ARG A 366 3.49 4.49 -7.34
N MET A 367 2.47 4.00 -8.04
CA MET A 367 1.09 4.44 -7.95
C MET A 367 0.19 3.20 -7.91
N ASP A 368 -0.65 3.10 -6.89
CA ASP A 368 -1.65 2.04 -6.75
C ASP A 368 -3.01 2.58 -7.23
N LEU A 369 -3.68 1.83 -8.09
CA LEU A 369 -4.95 2.17 -8.72
C LEU A 369 -6.00 1.14 -8.32
N GLU A 370 -7.20 1.61 -7.99
CA GLU A 370 -8.33 0.73 -7.69
C GLU A 370 -9.02 0.30 -8.98
N GLN A 371 -9.17 -0.99 -9.20
CA GLN A 371 -10.02 -1.58 -10.21
C GLN A 371 -11.25 -2.15 -9.53
N ASN A 372 -12.41 -1.56 -9.77
CA ASN A 372 -13.68 -2.02 -9.23
C ASN A 372 -14.02 -3.39 -9.84
N SER A 373 -14.08 -4.43 -9.03
CA SER A 373 -14.61 -5.72 -9.49
C SER A 373 -16.10 -5.56 -9.83
N LYS A 374 -16.51 -6.00 -11.02
CA LYS A 374 -17.91 -6.12 -11.42
C LYS A 374 -18.67 -7.14 -10.57
#